data_AF-A0A956XQ36-F1
#
_entry.id   AF-A0A956XQ36-F1
#
_cell.length_a   1.000
_cell.length_b   1.000
_cell.length_c   1.000
_cell.angle_alpha   90.00
_cell.angle_beta   90.00
_cell.angle_gamma   90.00
#
_symmetry.space_group_name_H-M   'P 1'
#
loop_
_entity.id
_entity.type
_entity.pdbx_description
1 polymer ?
#
loop_
_entity_poly.entity_id
_entity_poly.type
_entity_poly.pdbx_seq_one_letter_code
_entity_poly.pdbx_strand_id
1 'polypeptide(L)' 'MPYDYDALYQEQRHALGEPTKAFVDFFKKYDQSSVQVLDLGCGQGRDALFIARLGHHVT' A
#
# COMPACT_ATOMS: atom_id res chain seq x y z
N MET A 1 -26.12 7.41 1.47
CA MET A 1 -24.93 8.09 2.02
C MET A 1 -23.72 7.28 1.60
N PRO A 2 -22.70 7.89 0.95
CA PRO A 2 -21.43 7.21 0.73
C PRO A 2 -20.80 6.84 2.09
N TYR A 3 -20.02 5.77 2.12
CA TYR A 3 -19.34 5.32 3.33
C TYR A 3 -18.19 6.29 3.68
N ASP A 4 -18.03 6.62 4.96
CA ASP A 4 -16.96 7.51 5.43
C ASP A 4 -15.68 6.70 5.68
N TYR A 5 -14.83 6.63 4.66
CA TYR A 5 -13.54 5.95 4.74
C TYR A 5 -12.51 6.71 5.58
N ASP A 6 -12.63 8.04 5.69
CA ASP A 6 -11.70 8.85 6.48
C ASP A 6 -11.86 8.54 7.97
N ALA A 7 -13.10 8.45 8.44
CA ALA A 7 -13.40 8.01 9.81
C ALA A 7 -12.89 6.59 10.06
N LEU A 8 -13.20 5.64 9.15
CA LEU A 8 -12.74 4.25 9.27
C LEU A 8 -11.22 4.15 9.37
N TYR A 9 -10.48 4.90 8.55
CA TYR A 9 -9.01 4.84 8.52
C TYR A 9 -8.36 5.49 9.74
N GLN A 10 -9.02 6.45 10.39
CA GLN A 10 -8.57 7.04 11.65
C GLN A 10 -8.80 6.11 12.84
N GLU A 11 -9.93 5.40 12.86
CA GLU A 11 -10.33 4.53 13.98
C GLU A 11 -9.65 3.16 13.93
N GLN A 12 -9.48 2.59 12.73
CA GLN A 12 -8.98 1.23 12.55
C GLN A 12 -7.66 1.23 11.77
N ARG A 13 -6.55 1.01 12.48
CA ARG A 13 -5.18 1.00 11.93
C ARG A 13 -4.95 0.06 10.73
N HIS A 14 -5.72 -1.03 10.67
CA HIS A 14 -5.61 -2.05 9.63
C HIS A 14 -7.00 -2.33 9.01
N ALA A 15 -7.75 -1.27 8.70
CA ALA A 15 -9.11 -1.39 8.16
C ALA A 15 -9.18 -2.22 6.87
N LEU A 16 -8.12 -2.13 6.07
CA LEU A 16 -7.96 -2.89 4.83
C LEU A 16 -7.10 -4.16 5.02
N GLY A 17 -6.69 -4.50 6.24
CA GLY A 17 -5.85 -5.67 6.53
C GLY A 17 -4.40 -5.55 6.05
N GLU A 18 -3.75 -6.70 5.92
CA GLU A 18 -2.34 -6.82 5.51
C GLU A 18 -2.12 -6.55 4.02
N PRO A 19 -0.87 -6.26 3.59
CA PRO A 19 -0.53 -6.09 2.19
C PRO A 19 -0.97 -7.26 1.31
N THR A 20 -1.35 -6.95 0.08
CA THR A 20 -1.88 -7.93 -0.87
C THR A 20 -0.81 -8.98 -1.17
N LYS A 21 -1.08 -10.27 -0.90
CA LYS A 21 -0.07 -11.33 -1.05
C LYS A 21 0.59 -11.37 -2.43
N ALA A 22 -0.20 -11.28 -3.51
CA ALA A 22 0.32 -11.29 -4.87
C ALA A 22 1.25 -10.09 -5.15
N PHE A 23 0.94 -8.93 -4.56
CA PHE A 23 1.75 -7.72 -4.67
C PHE A 23 3.08 -7.87 -3.92
N VAL A 24 3.03 -8.40 -2.70
CA VAL A 24 4.24 -8.73 -1.91
C VAL A 24 5.11 -9.74 -2.63
N ASP A 25 4.53 -10.81 -3.17
CA ASP A 25 5.27 -11.86 -3.87
C ASP A 25 5.94 -11.33 -5.15
N PHE A 26 5.32 -10.36 -5.83
CA PHE A 26 5.92 -9.68 -6.98
C PHE A 26 7.16 -8.88 -6.56
N PHE A 27 7.03 -7.97 -5.58
CA PHE A 27 8.15 -7.12 -5.16
C PHE A 27 9.30 -7.89 -4.50
N LYS A 28 9.05 -9.06 -3.92
CA LYS A 28 10.12 -9.97 -3.45
C LYS A 28 11.00 -10.53 -4.56
N LYS A 29 10.49 -10.59 -5.80
CA LYS A 29 11.20 -11.10 -6.97
C LYS A 29 11.65 -9.98 -7.92
N TYR A 30 11.19 -8.77 -7.67
CA TYR A 30 11.52 -7.61 -8.48
C TYR A 30 12.93 -7.14 -8.13
N ASP A 31 13.82 -7.16 -9.12
CA ASP A 31 15.26 -6.97 -8.95
C ASP A 31 15.73 -5.51 -9.08
N GLN A 32 14.82 -4.62 -9.49
CA GLN A 32 15.12 -3.19 -9.59
C GLN A 32 15.00 -2.53 -8.23
N SER A 33 15.90 -1.58 -7.95
CA SER A 33 15.88 -0.77 -6.73
C SER A 33 15.47 0.66 -7.02
N SER A 34 14.93 1.37 -6.03
CA SER A 34 14.61 2.80 -6.11
C SER A 34 13.73 3.23 -7.29
N VAL A 35 12.86 2.35 -7.78
CA VAL A 35 11.93 2.67 -8.88
C VAL A 35 10.80 3.60 -8.42
N GLN A 36 10.16 4.26 -9.39
CA GLN A 36 8.92 5.02 -9.17
C GLN A 36 7.71 4.09 -9.34
N VAL A 37 6.83 4.06 -8.34
CA VAL A 37 5.61 3.24 -8.32
C VAL A 37 4.41 4.15 -8.08
N LEU A 38 3.34 3.94 -8.85
CA LEU A 38 2.05 4.60 -8.68
C LEU A 38 1.07 3.63 -8.02
N ASP A 39 0.57 3.96 -6.82
CA ASP A 39 -0.43 3.16 -6.08
C ASP A 39 -1.81 3.81 -6.17
N LEU A 40 -2.54 3.51 -7.26
CA LEU A 40 -3.85 4.10 -7.51
C LEU A 40 -4.91 3.55 -6.56
N GLY A 41 -5.60 4.46 -5.85
CA GLY A 41 -6.62 4.07 -4.89
C GLY A 41 -6.02 3.35 -3.67
N CYS A 42 -4.84 3.79 -3.23
CA CYS A 42 -4.06 3.17 -2.14
C CYS A 42 -4.81 3.04 -0.80
N GLY A 43 -5.94 3.74 -0.63
CA GLY A 43 -6.75 3.70 0.59
C GLY A 43 -5.92 4.12 1.80
N GLN A 44 -5.85 3.28 2.82
CA GLN A 44 -5.01 3.51 4.01
C GLN A 44 -3.50 3.34 3.75
N GLY A 45 -3.09 2.92 2.55
CA GLY A 45 -1.69 2.80 2.15
C GLY A 45 -1.02 1.49 2.57
N ARG A 46 -1.76 0.39 2.77
CA ARG A 46 -1.19 -0.91 3.20
C ARG A 46 -0.08 -1.40 2.26
N ASP A 47 -0.30 -1.25 0.95
CA ASP A 47 0.61 -1.70 -0.09
C ASP A 47 1.68 -0.62 -0.34
N ALA A 48 1.30 0.66 -0.48
CA ALA A 48 2.23 1.81 -0.55
C ALA A 48 3.31 1.83 0.55
N LEU A 49 2.93 1.63 1.82
CA LEU A 49 3.89 1.61 2.92
C LEU A 49 4.84 0.42 2.84
N PHE A 50 4.38 -0.72 2.34
CA PHE A 50 5.23 -1.90 2.14
C PHE A 50 6.30 -1.63 1.09
N ILE A 51 5.96 -1.08 -0.08
CA ILE A 51 6.94 -0.81 -1.15
C ILE A 51 7.86 0.39 -0.83
N ALA A 52 7.37 1.41 -0.11
CA ALA A 52 8.23 2.49 0.37
C ALA A 52 9.33 1.97 1.31
N ARG A 53 9.01 0.98 2.16
CA ARG A 53 9.99 0.32 3.05
C ARG A 53 11.01 -0.54 2.30
N LEU A 54 10.71 -0.98 1.08
CA LEU A 54 11.67 -1.63 0.19
C LEU A 54 12.63 -0.64 -0.48
N GLY A 55 12.44 0.67 -0.29
CA GLY A 55 13.29 1.73 -0.84
C GLY A 55 12.80 2.28 -2.18
N HIS A 56 11.59 1.94 -2.62
CA HIS A 56 10.99 2.52 -3.81
C HIS A 56 10.34 3.88 -3.52
N HIS A 57 10.23 4.73 -4.54
CA HIS A 57 9.48 5.97 -4.47
C HIS A 57 8.03 5.70 -4.88
N VAL A 58 7.08 6.07 -4.03
CA VAL A 58 5.65 5.76 -4.23
C VAL A 58 4.87 7.07 -4.32
N THR A 59 3.96 7.15 -5.29
CA THR A 59 3.00 8.25 -5.47
C THR A 59 1.58 7.72 -5.52
#